data_AF-A0A380U5K1-F1
#
_entry.id   AF-A0A380U5K1-F1
#
_cell.length_a   1.000
_cell.length_b   1.000
_cell.length_c   1.000
_cell.angle_alpha   90.00
_cell.angle_beta   90.00
_cell.angle_gamma   90.00
#
_symmetry.space_group_name_H-M   'P 1'
#
loop_
_entity.id
_entity.type
_entity.pdbx_description
1 polymer ?
#
loop_
_entity_poly.entity_id
_entity_poly.type
_entity_poly.pdbx_seq_one_letter_code
_entity_poly.pdbx_strand_id
1 'polypeptide(L)'
;MANIKSAKKRAVQSEKRRQHNASQRSMMRTYIKKVYAAVAAGEKATAETAFVEMQKVVDRMASKGLIHANKAANHKSKLAAQIKKLA
;
A
#
# COMPACT_ATOMS: atom_id res chain seq x y z
N MET A 1 26.12 18.68 5.42
CA MET A 1 26.41 18.52 6.87
C MET A 1 25.33 19.28 7.66
N ALA A 2 24.70 18.66 8.65
CA ALA A 2 23.68 19.33 9.46
C ALA A 2 24.37 20.18 10.55
N ASN A 3 24.64 21.45 10.23
CA ASN A 3 25.46 22.31 11.09
C ASN A 3 24.67 22.92 12.27
N ILE A 4 23.34 22.91 12.19
CA ILE A 4 22.44 23.42 13.25
C ILE A 4 21.94 22.25 14.11
N LYS A 5 21.84 22.44 15.44
CA LYS A 5 21.33 21.41 16.39
C LYS A 5 19.95 20.86 15.96
N SER A 6 19.05 21.74 15.51
CA SER A 6 17.73 21.35 15.01
C SER A 6 17.82 20.48 13.76
N ALA A 7 18.74 20.76 12.84
CA ALA A 7 18.96 19.98 11.62
C ALA A 7 19.49 18.57 11.95
N LYS A 8 20.43 18.44 12.91
CA LYS A 8 20.91 17.12 13.38
C LYS A 8 19.75 16.28 13.94
N LYS A 9 18.89 16.90 14.76
CA LYS A 9 17.69 16.24 15.30
C LYS A 9 16.73 15.79 14.19
N ARG A 10 16.49 16.64 13.18
CA ARG A 10 15.62 16.31 12.03
C ARG A 10 16.17 15.14 11.23
N ALA A 11 17.49 15.04 11.02
CA ALA A 11 18.12 13.93 10.31
C ALA A 11 17.91 12.58 11.02
N VAL A 12 18.05 12.53 12.34
CA VAL A 12 17.78 11.30 13.12
C VAL A 12 16.29 10.93 13.07
N GLN A 13 15.40 11.92 13.17
CA GLN A 13 13.95 11.69 13.09
C GLN A 13 13.50 11.22 11.70
N SER A 14 14.09 11.77 10.63
CA SER A 14 13.76 11.37 9.27
C SER A 14 14.14 9.92 8.99
N GLU A 15 15.30 9.47 9.46
CA GLU A 15 15.72 8.07 9.29
C GLU A 15 14.78 7.09 10.01
N LYS A 16 14.42 7.39 11.27
CA LYS A 16 13.44 6.58 12.01
C LYS A 16 12.09 6.48 11.29
N ARG A 17 11.57 7.61 10.80
CA ARG A 17 10.32 7.66 10.02
C ARG A 17 10.46 6.91 8.69
N ARG A 18 11.61 7.03 8.01
CA ARG A 18 11.89 6.36 6.74
C ARG A 18 11.83 4.84 6.90
N GLN A 19 12.53 4.29 7.89
CA GLN A 19 12.57 2.85 8.16
C GLN A 19 11.18 2.28 8.46
N HIS A 20 10.44 2.93 9.36
CA HIS A 20 9.07 2.54 9.71
C HIS A 20 8.11 2.63 8.52
N ASN A 21 8.20 3.69 7.71
CA ASN A 21 7.33 3.84 6.54
C ASN A 21 7.71 2.89 5.40
N ALA A 22 8.97 2.43 5.34
CA ALA A 22 9.42 1.46 4.36
C ALA A 22 8.78 0.09 4.60
N SER A 23 8.74 -0.39 5.84
CA SER A 23 8.11 -1.68 6.18
C SER A 23 6.61 -1.68 5.86
N GLN A 24 5.89 -0.61 6.24
CA GLN A 24 4.46 -0.48 5.95
C GLN A 24 4.17 -0.40 4.44
N ARG A 25 4.99 0.34 3.68
CA ARG A 25 4.86 0.37 2.21
C ARG A 25 5.13 -0.99 1.58
N SER A 26 6.10 -1.73 2.10
CA SER A 26 6.39 -3.10 1.63
C SER A 26 5.19 -4.01 1.86
N MET A 27 4.66 -4.03 3.09
CA MET A 27 3.46 -4.80 3.44
C MET A 27 2.29 -4.49 2.50
N MET A 28 1.96 -3.21 2.32
CA MET A 28 0.87 -2.79 1.42
C MET A 28 1.07 -3.30 -0.02
N ARG A 29 2.30 -3.19 -0.55
CA ARG A 29 2.63 -3.70 -1.89
C ARG A 29 2.49 -5.21 -1.99
N THR A 30 2.82 -5.95 -0.94
CA THR A 30 2.64 -7.40 -0.92
C THR A 30 1.17 -7.80 -1.07
N TYR A 31 0.25 -7.17 -0.33
CA TYR A 31 -1.19 -7.45 -0.49
C TYR A 31 -1.71 -7.10 -1.88
N ILE A 32 -1.26 -5.98 -2.45
CA ILE A 32 -1.60 -5.61 -3.83
C ILE A 32 -1.10 -6.67 -4.81
N LYS A 33 0.14 -7.17 -4.65
CA LYS A 33 0.70 -8.23 -5.49
C LYS A 33 -0.06 -9.55 -5.38
N LYS A 34 -0.54 -9.93 -4.19
CA LYS A 34 -1.37 -11.14 -4.02
C LYS A 34 -2.63 -11.09 -4.87
N VAL A 35 -3.31 -9.95 -4.92
CA VAL A 35 -4.49 -9.77 -5.79
C VAL A 35 -4.10 -9.89 -7.26
N TYR A 36 -3.03 -9.23 -7.69
CA TYR A 36 -2.55 -9.35 -9.08
C TYR A 36 -2.19 -10.80 -9.46
N ALA A 37 -1.58 -11.56 -8.54
CA ALA A 37 -1.27 -12.97 -8.76
C ALA A 37 -2.53 -13.83 -8.91
N ALA A 38 -3.52 -13.64 -8.04
CA ALA A 38 -4.81 -14.34 -8.13
C ALA A 38 -5.57 -13.99 -9.42
N VAL A 39 -5.56 -12.72 -9.82
CA VAL A 39 -6.14 -12.24 -11.09
C VAL A 39 -5.43 -12.88 -12.29
N ALA A 40 -4.10 -12.97 -12.27
CA ALA A 40 -3.33 -13.61 -13.34
C ALA A 40 -3.57 -15.13 -13.42
N ALA A 41 -3.88 -15.78 -12.30
CA ALA A 41 -4.22 -17.19 -12.24
C ALA A 41 -5.65 -17.51 -12.73
N GLY A 42 -6.51 -16.50 -12.91
CA GLY A 42 -7.90 -16.69 -13.36
C GLY A 42 -8.88 -17.15 -12.26
N GLU A 43 -8.41 -17.28 -11.02
CA GLU A 43 -9.18 -17.81 -9.90
C GLU A 43 -10.02 -16.73 -9.21
N LYS A 44 -11.24 -16.49 -9.70
CA LYS A 44 -12.10 -15.37 -9.27
C LYS A 44 -12.38 -15.36 -7.75
N ALA A 45 -12.73 -16.49 -7.16
CA ALA A 45 -13.03 -16.58 -5.72
C ALA A 45 -11.81 -16.21 -4.85
N THR A 46 -10.62 -16.64 -5.26
CA THR A 46 -9.37 -16.29 -4.54
C THR A 46 -9.01 -14.82 -4.73
N ALA A 47 -9.29 -14.24 -5.91
CA ALA A 47 -9.06 -12.83 -6.17
C ALA A 47 -9.97 -11.93 -5.33
N GLU A 48 -11.25 -12.30 -5.16
CA GLU A 48 -12.20 -11.56 -4.32
C GLU A 48 -11.81 -11.56 -2.84
N THR A 49 -11.44 -12.73 -2.30
CA THR A 49 -11.00 -12.83 -0.90
C THR A 49 -9.71 -12.03 -0.66
N ALA A 50 -8.72 -12.15 -1.53
CA ALA A 50 -7.48 -11.36 -1.47
C ALA A 50 -7.76 -9.85 -1.62
N PHE A 51 -8.74 -9.47 -2.43
CA PHE A 51 -9.12 -8.07 -2.63
C PHE A 51 -9.70 -7.46 -1.35
N VAL A 52 -10.55 -8.17 -0.62
CA VAL A 52 -11.12 -7.71 0.67
C VAL A 52 -10.02 -7.47 1.70
N GLU A 53 -9.03 -8.35 1.78
CA GLU A 53 -7.87 -8.16 2.68
C GLU A 53 -7.03 -6.95 2.27
N MET A 54 -6.74 -6.83 0.97
CA MET A 54 -5.97 -5.72 0.42
C MET A 54 -6.64 -4.37 0.68
N GLN A 55 -7.97 -4.30 0.52
CA GLN A 55 -8.75 -3.08 0.75
C GLN A 55 -8.58 -2.56 2.18
N LYS A 56 -8.71 -3.44 3.19
CA LYS A 56 -8.54 -3.08 4.61
C LYS A 56 -7.17 -2.49 4.89
N VAL A 57 -6.11 -3.05 4.28
CA VAL A 57 -4.74 -2.59 4.47
C VAL A 57 -4.50 -1.24 3.78
N VAL A 58 -4.92 -1.11 2.51
CA VAL A 58 -4.71 0.10 1.72
C VAL A 58 -5.43 1.30 2.32
N ASP A 59 -6.68 1.13 2.75
CA ASP A 59 -7.46 2.23 3.35
C ASP A 59 -6.85 2.65 4.70
N ARG A 60 -6.32 1.71 5.50
CA ARG A 60 -5.57 2.03 6.72
C ARG A 60 -4.25 2.77 6.44
N MET A 61 -3.58 2.48 5.33
CA MET A 61 -2.35 3.21 4.96
C MET A 61 -2.67 4.62 4.45
N ALA A 62 -3.83 4.81 3.82
CA ALA A 62 -4.31 6.12 3.42
C ALA A 62 -4.68 7.00 4.63
N SER A 63 -5.38 6.44 5.63
CA SER A 63 -5.74 7.19 6.85
C SER A 63 -4.51 7.60 7.66
N LYS A 64 -3.44 6.81 7.64
CA LYS A 64 -2.15 7.16 8.25
C LYS A 64 -1.33 8.19 7.44
N GLY A 65 -1.82 8.63 6.28
CA GLY A 65 -1.12 9.57 5.40
C GLY A 65 0.11 8.98 4.70
N LEU A 66 0.30 7.65 4.72
CA LEU A 66 1.42 7.00 4.03
C LEU A 66 1.25 7.02 2.50
N ILE A 67 0.01 6.97 2.05
CA ILE A 67 -0.41 7.18 0.67
C ILE A 67 -1.56 8.18 0.62
N HIS A 68 -1.71 8.88 -0.50
CA HIS A 68 -2.85 9.77 -0.71
C HIS A 68 -4.15 8.98 -0.92
N ALA A 69 -5.29 9.52 -0.48
CA ALA A 69 -6.61 8.90 -0.65
C ALA A 69 -6.92 8.55 -2.13
N ASN A 70 -6.60 9.46 -3.06
CA ASN A 70 -6.76 9.21 -4.50
C ASN A 70 -5.91 8.02 -4.99
N LYS A 71 -4.72 7.81 -4.43
CA LYS A 71 -3.88 6.67 -4.79
C LYS A 71 -4.50 5.36 -4.29
N ALA A 72 -5.04 5.35 -3.08
CA ALA A 72 -5.81 4.21 -2.57
C ALA A 72 -7.04 3.92 -3.44
N ALA A 73 -7.83 4.94 -3.77
CA ALA A 73 -8.99 4.82 -4.65
C ALA A 73 -8.62 4.26 -6.04
N ASN A 74 -7.52 4.75 -6.63
CA ASN A 74 -7.01 4.27 -7.92
C ASN A 74 -6.63 2.78 -7.88
N HIS A 75 -5.97 2.32 -6.82
CA HIS A 75 -5.63 0.90 -6.67
C HIS A 75 -6.89 0.02 -6.54
N LYS A 76 -7.86 0.45 -5.74
CA LYS A 76 -9.15 -0.26 -5.57
C LYS A 76 -9.92 -0.34 -6.88
N SER A 77 -10.08 0.79 -7.56
CA SER A 77 -10.82 0.88 -8.83
C SER A 77 -10.22 -0.01 -9.93
N LYS A 78 -8.90 0.05 -10.13
CA LYS A 78 -8.22 -0.76 -11.16
C LYS A 78 -8.35 -2.26 -10.91
N LEU A 79 -8.13 -2.70 -9.68
CA LEU A 79 -8.20 -4.13 -9.33
C LEU A 79 -9.64 -4.65 -9.36
N ALA A 80 -10.61 -3.87 -8.89
CA ALA A 80 -12.02 -4.24 -8.99
C ALA A 80 -12.47 -4.39 -10.45
N ALA A 81 -12.03 -3.50 -11.34
CA ALA A 81 -12.32 -3.60 -12.76
C ALA A 81 -11.69 -4.84 -13.40
N GLN A 82 -10.48 -5.24 -12.98
CA GLN A 82 -9.83 -6.46 -13.48
C GLN A 82 -10.55 -7.72 -13.00
N ILE A 83 -10.94 -7.79 -11.72
CA ILE A 83 -11.71 -8.92 -11.18
C ILE A 83 -13.06 -9.03 -11.88
N LYS A 84 -13.72 -7.91 -12.16
CA LYS A 84 -14.98 -7.89 -12.92
C LYS A 84 -14.82 -8.39 -14.35
N LYS A 85 -13.66 -8.16 -14.99
CA LYS A 85 -13.36 -8.63 -16.35
C LYS A 85 -13.01 -10.12 -16.43
N LEU A 86 -12.65 -10.74 -15.31
CA LEU A 86 -12.50 -12.19 -15.21
C LEU A 86 -13.86 -12.93 -15.13
N ALA A 87 -14.97 -12.20 -15.17
CA ALA A 87 -16.31 -12.77 -15.21
C ALA A 87 -16.62 -13.45 -16.54
#